data_AF-A0A317I180-F1
#
_entry.id   AF-A0A317I180-F1
#
_cell.length_a   1.000
_cell.length_b   1.000
_cell.length_c   1.000
_cell.angle_alpha   90.00
_cell.angle_beta   90.00
_cell.angle_gamma   90.00
#
_symmetry.space_group_name_H-M   'P 1'
#
loop_
_entity.id
_entity.type
_entity.pdbx_description
1 polymer ?
#
loop_
_entity_poly.entity_id
_entity_poly.type
_entity_poly.pdbx_seq_one_letter_code
_entity_poly.pdbx_strand_id
1 'polypeptide(L)'
;MHSLILAPPTIAPCEIAKWLKGESSLWIHQEFPYLHKFNWQDGYAAFTVNKSAVTDVVRYIQNQLEHRQEEFSRRVFGVLES
;
A
#
# COMPACT_ATOMS: atom_id res chain seq x y z
N MET A 1 1.57 -0.04 -2.74
CA MET A 1 0.92 -0.50 -1.49
C MET A 1 -0.55 -0.73 -1.78
N HIS A 2 -1.15 -1.82 -1.30
CA HIS A 2 -2.59 -2.05 -1.39
C HIS A 2 -3.15 -2.07 0.04
N SER A 3 -4.22 -1.32 0.30
CA SER A 3 -4.81 -1.18 1.63
C SER A 3 -6.33 -1.06 1.49
N LEU A 4 -7.06 -1.81 2.31
CA LEU A 4 -8.51 -1.71 2.43
C LEU A 4 -8.83 -0.82 3.63
N ILE A 5 -9.59 0.26 3.41
CA ILE A 5 -9.91 1.25 4.43
C ILE A 5 -11.42 1.34 4.54
N LEU A 6 -11.93 1.22 5.76
CA LEU A 6 -13.32 1.57 6.07
C LEU A 6 -13.37 3.06 6.41
N ALA A 7 -14.02 3.85 5.56
CA ALA A 7 -14.15 5.29 5.76
C ALA A 7 -15.62 5.73 5.62
N PRO A 8 -16.04 6.78 6.34
CA PRO A 8 -17.34 7.42 6.11
C PRO A 8 -17.48 7.89 4.66
N PRO A 9 -18.68 7.81 4.05
CA PRO A 9 -18.90 8.24 2.68
C PRO A 9 -18.79 9.76 2.49
N THR A 10 -18.70 10.52 3.58
CA THR A 10 -18.52 11.97 3.61
C THR A 10 -17.09 12.41 3.36
N ILE A 11 -16.11 11.50 3.41
CA ILE A 11 -14.70 11.81 3.20
C ILE A 11 -14.31 11.43 1.77
N ALA A 12 -13.77 12.39 1.03
CA ALA A 12 -13.29 12.14 -0.32
C ALA A 12 -12.07 11.20 -0.31
N PRO A 13 -11.96 10.26 -1.27
CA PRO A 13 -10.80 9.36 -1.35
C PRO A 13 -9.45 10.09 -1.46
N CYS A 14 -9.43 11.29 -2.06
CA CYS A 14 -8.23 12.13 -2.14
C CYS A 14 -7.74 12.59 -0.76
N GLU A 15 -8.66 12.95 0.13
CA GLU A 15 -8.34 13.39 1.50
C GLU A 15 -7.75 12.23 2.30
N ILE A 16 -8.34 11.03 2.17
CA ILE A 16 -7.83 9.81 2.80
C ILE A 16 -6.41 9.50 2.30
N ALA A 17 -6.19 9.54 0.98
CA ALA A 17 -4.89 9.30 0.39
C ALA A 17 -3.84 10.34 0.84
N LYS A 18 -4.25 11.62 0.94
CA LYS A 18 -3.40 12.72 1.40
C LYS A 18 -2.96 12.52 2.85
N TRP A 19 -3.88 12.20 3.75
CA TRP A 19 -3.54 11.94 5.16
C TRP A 19 -2.69 10.68 5.29
N LEU A 20 -3.08 9.58 4.65
CA LEU A 20 -2.34 8.33 4.73
C LEU A 20 -0.90 8.50 4.26
N LYS A 21 -0.69 9.11 3.09
CA LYS A 21 0.66 9.33 2.55
C LYS A 21 1.44 10.36 3.36
N GLY A 22 0.81 11.46 3.74
CA GLY A 22 1.45 12.57 4.45
C GLY A 22 1.91 12.19 5.86
N GLU A 23 1.00 11.68 6.68
CA GLU A 23 1.29 11.28 8.07
C GLU A 23 2.32 10.15 8.12
N SER A 24 2.20 9.15 7.23
CA SER A 24 3.17 8.07 7.17
C SER A 24 4.54 8.53 6.68
N SER A 25 4.63 9.45 5.71
CA SER A 25 5.91 10.02 5.30
C SER A 25 6.59 10.75 6.44
N LEU A 26 5.84 11.59 7.18
CA LEU A 26 6.37 12.30 8.34
C LEU A 26 6.91 11.33 9.39
N TRP A 27 6.13 10.31 9.75
CA TRP A 27 6.54 9.29 10.72
C TRP A 27 7.77 8.50 10.23
N ILE A 28 7.81 8.11 8.95
CA ILE A 28 8.96 7.38 8.37
C ILE A 28 10.23 8.24 8.43
N HIS A 29 10.15 9.52 8.10
CA HIS A 29 11.31 10.42 8.14
C HIS A 29 11.79 10.67 9.56
N GLN A 30 10.89 10.66 10.55
CA GLN A 30 11.23 10.80 11.97
C GLN A 30 11.86 9.52 12.55
N GLU A 31 11.24 8.38 12.31
CA GLU A 31 11.63 7.10 12.93
C GLU A 31 12.80 6.43 12.21
N PHE A 32 12.94 6.67 10.90
CA PHE A 32 13.99 6.10 10.07
C PHE A 32 14.78 7.20 9.35
N PRO A 33 15.73 7.87 10.03
CA PRO A 33 16.53 8.95 9.43
C PRO A 33 17.32 8.51 8.17
N TYR A 34 17.66 7.23 8.06
CA TYR A 34 18.31 6.67 6.88
C TYR A 34 17.40 6.62 5.65
N LEU A 35 16.07 6.73 5.82
CA LEU A 35 15.06 6.80 4.76
C LEU A 35 14.66 8.25 4.42
N HIS A 36 15.52 9.25 4.63
CA HIS A 36 15.25 10.66 4.30
C HIS A 36 14.83 10.94 2.85
N LYS A 37 15.14 10.04 1.90
CA LYS A 37 14.69 10.13 0.49
C LYS A 37 13.40 9.39 0.20
N PHE A 38 12.79 8.76 1.22
CA PHE A 38 11.53 8.07 1.04
C PHE A 38 10.47 9.06 0.56
N ASN A 39 9.84 8.73 -0.55
CA ASN A 39 8.66 9.41 -1.02
C ASN A 39 7.69 8.39 -1.58
N TRP A 40 6.40 8.64 -1.39
CA TRP A 40 5.37 7.86 -2.05
C TRP A 40 5.39 8.12 -3.55
N GLN A 41 4.88 7.17 -4.34
CA GLN A 41 4.56 7.46 -5.73
C GLN A 41 3.50 8.57 -5.80
N ASP A 42 3.61 9.45 -6.80
CA ASP A 42 2.73 10.61 -6.96
C ASP A 42 1.24 10.20 -7.09
N GLY A 43 0.99 9.11 -7.82
CA GLY A 43 -0.36 8.59 -8.07
C GLY A 43 -0.97 7.80 -6.90
N TYR A 44 -2.29 7.78 -6.81
CA TYR A 44 -3.05 6.82 -6.01
C TYR A 44 -4.25 6.33 -6.82
N ALA A 45 -4.69 5.11 -6.55
CA ALA A 45 -5.92 4.55 -7.10
C ALA A 45 -6.83 4.21 -5.92
N ALA A 46 -8.09 4.67 -5.99
CA ALA A 46 -9.09 4.40 -4.98
C ALA A 46 -10.33 3.81 -5.63
N PHE A 47 -10.84 2.72 -5.06
CA PHE A 47 -12.00 2.01 -5.56
C PHE A 47 -13.01 1.86 -4.42
N THR A 48 -14.26 2.21 -4.69
CA THR A 48 -15.34 1.99 -3.71
C THR A 48 -15.83 0.57 -3.86
N VAL A 49 -15.89 -0.18 -2.76
CA VAL A 49 -16.32 -1.58 -2.74
C VAL A 49 -17.60 -1.69 -1.93
N ASN A 50 -18.60 -2.38 -2.47
CA ASN A 50 -19.82 -2.68 -1.73
C ASN A 50 -19.51 -3.71 -0.63
N LYS A 51 -20.22 -3.65 0.51
CA LYS A 51 -20.06 -4.59 1.63
C LYS A 51 -20.15 -6.05 1.20
N SER A 52 -21.00 -6.37 0.22
CA SER A 52 -21.13 -7.72 -0.33
C SER A 52 -19.90 -8.22 -1.09
N ALA A 53 -19.05 -7.32 -1.59
CA ALA A 53 -17.83 -7.64 -2.34
C ALA A 53 -16.57 -7.62 -1.46
N VAL A 54 -16.69 -7.30 -0.16
CA VAL A 54 -15.53 -7.16 0.75
C VAL A 54 -14.73 -8.45 0.83
N THR A 55 -15.39 -9.61 0.89
CA THR A 55 -14.70 -10.92 0.96
C THR A 55 -13.79 -11.15 -0.25
N ASP A 56 -14.26 -10.81 -1.45
CA ASP A 56 -13.47 -10.99 -2.68
C ASP A 56 -12.33 -9.98 -2.78
N VAL A 57 -12.55 -8.74 -2.31
CA VAL A 57 -11.50 -7.71 -2.24
C VAL A 57 -10.41 -8.08 -1.22
N VAL A 58 -10.80 -8.63 -0.07
CA VAL A 58 -9.85 -9.13 0.93
C VAL A 58 -9.00 -10.26 0.33
N ARG A 59 -9.64 -11.23 -0.34
CA ARG A 59 -8.94 -12.32 -1.03
C ARG A 59 -7.97 -11.78 -2.10
N TYR A 60 -8.41 -10.80 -2.89
CA TYR A 60 -7.54 -10.16 -3.89
C TYR A 60 -6.31 -9.50 -3.25
N ILE A 61 -6.48 -8.76 -2.14
CA ILE A 61 -5.37 -8.11 -1.44
C ILE A 61 -4.41 -9.15 -0.86
N GLN A 62 -4.92 -10.25 -0.30
CA GLN A 62 -4.09 -11.34 0.24
C GLN A 62 -3.26 -12.00 -0.87
N ASN A 63 -3.89 -12.38 -1.98
CA ASN A 63 -3.18 -12.98 -3.11
C ASN A 63 -2.12 -12.03 -3.71
N GLN A 64 -2.38 -10.72 -3.71
CA GLN A 64 -1.40 -9.71 -4.15
C GLN A 64 -0.18 -9.61 -3.22
N LEU A 65 -0.36 -9.88 -1.92
CA LEU A 65 0.76 -9.95 -0.99
C LEU A 65 1.59 -11.21 -1.20
N GLU A 66 0.94 -12.37 -1.40
CA GLU A 66 1.60 -13.65 -1.70
C GLU A 66 2.45 -13.56 -2.97
N HIS A 67 1.87 -13.09 -4.08
CA HIS A 67 2.60 -12.95 -5.34
C HIS A 67 3.77 -11.95 -5.24
N ARG A 68 3.62 -10.84 -4.52
CA ARG A 68 4.72 -9.91 -4.30
C ARG A 68 5.85 -10.56 -3.50
N GLN A 69 5.51 -11.38 -2.50
CA GLN A 69 6.50 -12.08 -1.70
C GLN A 69 7.23 -13.15 -2.51
N GLU A 70 6.53 -13.92 -3.34
CA GLU A 70 7.11 -14.89 -4.27
C GLU A 70 8.04 -14.21 -5.29
N GLU A 71 7.59 -13.11 -5.90
CA GLU A 71 8.37 -12.37 -6.88
C GLU A 71 9.62 -11.73 -6.26
N PHE A 72 9.49 -11.17 -5.05
CA PHE A 72 10.62 -10.65 -4.29
C PHE A 72 11.62 -11.76 -3.95
N SER A 73 11.13 -12.89 -3.44
CA SER A 73 11.95 -14.06 -3.11
C SER A 73 12.71 -14.55 -4.35
N ARG A 74 12.02 -14.74 -5.47
CA ARG A 74 12.63 -15.15 -6.75
C ARG A 74 13.69 -14.16 -7.23
N ARG A 75 13.45 -12.85 -7.08
CA ARG A 75 14.41 -11.81 -7.50
C ARG A 75 15.65 -11.77 -6.61
N VAL A 76 15.51 -11.98 -5.30
CA VAL A 76 16.66 -12.06 -4.38
C VAL A 76 17.51 -13.29 -4.69
N PHE A 77 16.88 -14.45 -4.92
CA PHE A 77 17.62 -15.66 -5.30
C PHE A 77 18.36 -15.50 -6.65
N GLY A 78 17.74 -14.90 -7.67
CA GLY A 78 18.40 -14.67 -8.95
C GLY A 78 19.58 -13.69 -8.93
N VAL A 79 19.60 -12.74 -7.98
CA VAL A 79 20.74 -11.81 -7.80
C VAL A 79 21.91 -12.46 -7.04
N LEU A 80 21.66 -13.48 -6.23
CA LEU A 80 22.71 -14.20 -5.50
C LEU A 80 23.43 -15.27 -6.34
N GLU A 81 22.85 -15.65 -7.49
CA GLU A 81 23.44 -16.59 -8.46
C GLU A 81 24.16 -15.88 -9.64
N SER A 82 24.32 -14.54 -9.58
CA SER A 82 24.94 -13.70 -10.62
C SER A 82 26.30 -13.16 -10.22
#